data_AF-A0A328WEG1-F1
#
_entry.id   AF-A0A328WEG1-F1
#
_cell.length_a   1.000
_cell.length_b   1.000
_cell.length_c   1.000
_cell.angle_alpha   90.00
_cell.angle_beta   90.00
_cell.angle_gamma   90.00
#
_symmetry.space_group_name_H-M   'P 1'
#
loop_
_entity.id
_entity.type
_entity.pdbx_description
1 polymer ?
#
loop_
_entity_poly.entity_id
_entity_poly.type
_entity_poly.pdbx_seq_one_letter_code
_entity_poly.pdbx_strand_id
1 'polypeptide(L)'
;MTYTLGSYAPPPSVWEELKQELKAVAPELGIDDIGFASAEPFESLKGILQNHRDKGYESGFEESDLDKRVTPALPGTKPKSLIAIAITYHSKMENPPKSEPGKYRGIMARSAWGRDYHQVLREAMSRLEEYIKERVPDAKLESMVDTGALVDRAVSQRAGIGFSAKNCAIISPKFGSWIFLGEMVTNIPFPPDTPVTEDCGECTKCIDACPTGALVGPGQLNAQRCVSFLTQTKGFLDEEAMRKIGNRLYGCDTCQIVCPKNRGKNWTHQEDFKPDPEKAKPLLLPILDMTNREFKEAFGDTSAAWRGRKPIQRNAVIALGNFKDISAVPKLSEVLLKDPRPELRGTAAWALGRIGGEEALNNLEKSMKSEGDSQVRDMLQQALNKLNKPTEKEAPAGAAADASSAGTPAAGSSNGDKPEQESPVIQGVEPMAIPEGGPEMLYYDELQSPIGPLTVCATEKGLCLIEFGSFYVKEAVIQQWSRTWAGNGGYQRDEARLAPAITQLKQYFAGELKAFDVQLDMRGTSFQLQVWEALKSIPYGTVCSYKDVAESIGRPKAVRAVGGANNKNPVPIIVPCHRVVGADGALIGYAGGPEIKRTLLTIEGAMPGRKGS
;
A
#
# COMPACT_ATOMS: atom_id res chain seq x y z
N MET A 1 -7.24 -34.14 -46.22
CA MET A 1 -8.29 -33.27 -45.65
C MET A 1 -7.74 -32.67 -44.37
N THR A 2 -7.24 -31.43 -44.45
CA THR A 2 -6.83 -30.64 -43.28
C THR A 2 -8.08 -30.06 -42.64
N TYR A 3 -8.43 -30.54 -41.44
CA TYR A 3 -9.48 -29.94 -40.63
C TYR A 3 -8.95 -28.64 -40.04
N THR A 4 -9.38 -27.50 -40.60
CA THR A 4 -9.27 -26.20 -39.95
C THR A 4 -10.28 -26.20 -38.80
N LEU A 5 -9.80 -26.31 -37.57
CA LEU A 5 -10.58 -26.00 -36.37
C LEU A 5 -10.88 -24.50 -36.41
N GLY A 6 -12.08 -24.14 -36.90
CA GLY A 6 -12.61 -22.80 -36.79
C GLY A 6 -12.72 -22.44 -35.30
N SER A 7 -12.14 -21.31 -34.91
CA SER A 7 -12.30 -20.72 -33.59
C SER A 7 -13.75 -20.27 -33.39
N TYR A 8 -14.64 -21.19 -33.03
CA TYR A 8 -15.99 -20.86 -32.63
C TYR A 8 -15.93 -20.33 -31.19
N ALA A 9 -15.49 -19.09 -31.03
CA ALA A 9 -15.72 -18.38 -29.78
C ALA A 9 -17.24 -18.14 -29.67
N PRO A 10 -17.91 -18.64 -28.62
CA PRO A 10 -19.32 -18.35 -28.44
C PRO A 10 -19.52 -16.83 -28.35
N PRO A 11 -20.66 -16.29 -28.82
CA PRO A 11 -20.94 -14.88 -28.72
C PRO A 11 -20.85 -14.41 -27.25
N PRO A 12 -20.35 -13.19 -27.00
CA PRO A 12 -20.26 -12.67 -25.64
C PRO A 12 -21.64 -12.69 -24.98
N SER A 13 -21.68 -13.04 -23.69
CA SER A 13 -22.93 -12.97 -22.93
C SER A 13 -23.45 -11.53 -22.89
N VAL A 14 -24.76 -11.34 -22.73
CA VAL A 14 -25.37 -10.00 -22.55
C VAL A 14 -24.67 -9.16 -21.45
N TRP A 15 -24.13 -9.83 -20.43
CA TRP A 15 -23.38 -9.17 -19.35
C TRP A 15 -21.96 -8.77 -19.76
N GLU A 16 -21.33 -9.51 -20.67
CA GLU A 16 -20.05 -9.09 -21.25
C GLU A 16 -20.26 -7.90 -22.18
N GLU A 17 -21.32 -7.90 -23.00
CA GLU A 17 -21.67 -6.75 -23.86
C GLU A 17 -21.93 -5.49 -23.03
N LEU A 18 -22.80 -5.59 -22.01
CA LEU A 18 -23.06 -4.46 -21.08
C LEU A 18 -21.79 -4.03 -20.35
N LYS A 19 -20.94 -4.96 -19.91
CA LYS A 19 -19.65 -4.64 -19.28
C LYS A 19 -18.76 -3.81 -20.21
N GLN A 20 -18.67 -4.17 -21.50
CA GLN A 20 -17.88 -3.41 -22.47
C GLN A 20 -18.50 -2.03 -22.75
N GLU A 21 -19.83 -1.94 -22.80
CA GLU A 21 -20.55 -0.66 -22.91
C GLU A 21 -20.25 0.26 -21.71
N LEU A 22 -20.32 -0.27 -20.48
CA LEU A 22 -20.00 0.49 -19.27
C LEU A 22 -18.54 0.98 -19.26
N LYS A 23 -17.61 0.16 -19.76
CA LYS A 23 -16.21 0.58 -19.96
C LYS A 23 -16.07 1.71 -20.97
N ALA A 24 -16.84 1.67 -22.05
CA ALA A 24 -16.80 2.69 -23.09
C ALA A 24 -17.38 4.03 -22.62
N VAL A 25 -18.48 4.01 -21.86
CA VAL A 25 -19.16 5.24 -21.39
C VAL A 25 -18.54 5.83 -20.12
N ALA A 26 -17.75 5.07 -19.35
CA ALA A 26 -17.18 5.51 -18.09
C ALA A 26 -16.55 6.92 -18.12
N PRO A 27 -15.74 7.30 -19.15
CA PRO A 27 -15.18 8.65 -19.23
C PRO A 27 -16.24 9.75 -19.32
N GLU A 28 -17.35 9.51 -20.03
CA GLU A 28 -18.47 10.47 -20.14
C GLU A 28 -19.19 10.66 -18.81
N LEU A 29 -19.13 9.66 -17.93
CA LEU A 29 -19.67 9.72 -16.57
C LEU A 29 -18.69 10.34 -15.56
N GLY A 30 -17.49 10.74 -16.01
CA GLY A 30 -16.41 11.28 -15.18
C GLY A 30 -15.53 10.23 -14.51
N ILE A 31 -15.56 8.98 -14.98
CA ILE A 31 -14.79 7.85 -14.43
C ILE A 31 -13.58 7.54 -15.32
N ASP A 32 -12.38 7.51 -14.75
CA ASP A 32 -11.12 7.35 -15.50
C ASP A 32 -10.72 5.87 -15.71
N ASP A 33 -11.11 4.99 -14.81
CA ASP A 33 -10.98 3.54 -14.97
C ASP A 33 -12.16 2.84 -14.30
N ILE A 34 -12.61 1.73 -14.88
CA ILE A 34 -13.68 0.90 -14.33
C ILE A 34 -13.31 -0.58 -14.48
N GLY A 35 -13.50 -1.34 -13.41
CA GLY A 35 -13.14 -2.74 -13.32
C GLY A 35 -14.24 -3.56 -12.68
N PHE A 36 -14.28 -4.85 -13.00
CA PHE A 36 -15.34 -5.76 -12.54
C PHE A 36 -14.74 -6.93 -11.77
N ALA A 37 -15.39 -7.36 -10.68
CA ALA A 37 -14.92 -8.46 -9.86
C ALA A 37 -16.07 -9.33 -9.35
N SER A 38 -15.73 -10.53 -8.89
CA SER A 38 -16.69 -11.38 -8.17
C SER A 38 -17.05 -10.78 -6.81
N ALA A 39 -18.33 -10.93 -6.43
CA ALA A 39 -18.86 -10.59 -5.11
C ALA A 39 -18.66 -11.70 -4.04
N GLU A 40 -17.86 -12.73 -4.34
CA GLU A 40 -17.46 -13.71 -3.32
C GLU A 40 -16.71 -13.03 -2.14
N PRO A 41 -16.76 -13.61 -0.92
CA PRO A 41 -16.05 -13.04 0.23
C PRO A 41 -14.54 -12.84 0.02
N PHE A 42 -13.95 -11.90 0.74
CA PHE A 42 -12.51 -11.65 0.82
C PHE A 42 -11.89 -12.48 1.96
N GLU A 43 -11.91 -13.80 1.83
CA GLU A 43 -11.51 -14.72 2.92
C GLU A 43 -10.10 -14.44 3.47
N SER A 44 -9.11 -14.26 2.58
CA SER A 44 -7.73 -13.98 2.99
C SER A 44 -7.57 -12.60 3.65
N LEU A 45 -8.39 -11.63 3.27
CA LEU A 45 -8.36 -10.28 3.83
C LEU A 45 -8.80 -10.26 5.30
N LYS A 46 -9.76 -11.12 5.68
CA LYS A 46 -10.25 -11.19 7.07
C LYS A 46 -9.11 -11.46 8.06
N GLY A 47 -8.25 -12.42 7.74
CA GLY A 47 -7.07 -12.72 8.56
C GLY A 47 -6.05 -11.58 8.62
N ILE A 48 -5.85 -10.86 7.50
CA ILE A 48 -4.97 -9.69 7.45
C ILE A 48 -5.50 -8.57 8.35
N LEU A 49 -6.80 -8.26 8.27
CA LEU A 49 -7.44 -7.24 9.07
C LEU A 49 -7.43 -7.58 10.56
N GLN A 50 -7.72 -8.84 10.92
CA GLN A 50 -7.65 -9.29 12.30
C GLN A 50 -6.23 -9.15 12.87
N ASN A 51 -5.20 -9.59 12.15
CA ASN A 51 -3.81 -9.43 12.58
C ASN A 51 -3.38 -7.96 12.66
N HIS A 52 -3.92 -7.09 11.81
CA HIS A 52 -3.69 -5.64 11.88
C HIS A 52 -4.31 -5.04 13.15
N ARG A 53 -5.53 -5.47 13.51
CA ARG A 53 -6.22 -5.12 14.76
C ARG A 53 -5.47 -5.62 16.00
N ASP A 54 -5.07 -6.89 16.01
CA ASP A 54 -4.38 -7.52 17.14
C ASP A 54 -3.04 -6.83 17.46
N LYS A 55 -2.38 -6.24 16.45
CA LYS A 55 -1.17 -5.44 16.60
C LYS A 55 -1.42 -3.99 17.05
N GLY A 56 -2.67 -3.58 17.18
CA GLY A 56 -3.06 -2.20 17.49
C GLY A 56 -2.72 -1.21 16.37
N TYR A 57 -2.72 -1.66 15.11
CA TYR A 57 -2.32 -0.83 13.98
C TYR A 57 -3.47 -0.10 13.30
N GLU A 58 -4.73 -0.40 13.64
CA GLU A 58 -5.92 0.28 13.11
C GLU A 58 -5.94 1.76 13.48
N SER A 59 -6.57 2.59 12.66
CA SER A 59 -6.76 4.02 12.94
C SER A 59 -7.96 4.30 13.84
N GLY A 60 -8.98 3.43 13.79
CA GLY A 60 -10.30 3.65 14.37
C GLY A 60 -11.24 4.43 13.44
N PHE A 61 -10.86 4.65 12.18
CA PHE A 61 -11.75 5.18 11.14
C PHE A 61 -12.40 4.07 10.31
N GLU A 62 -11.86 2.86 10.37
CA GLU A 62 -12.38 1.70 9.67
C GLU A 62 -13.73 1.24 10.26
N GLU A 63 -14.59 0.65 9.43
CA GLU A 63 -15.73 -0.15 9.94
C GLU A 63 -15.20 -1.22 10.91
N SER A 64 -15.79 -1.26 12.10
CA SER A 64 -15.36 -2.13 13.19
C SER A 64 -15.66 -3.61 12.92
N ASP A 65 -16.76 -3.89 12.23
CA ASP A 65 -17.23 -5.25 11.94
C ASP A 65 -16.49 -5.85 10.74
N LEU A 66 -15.54 -6.74 11.02
CA LEU A 66 -14.72 -7.38 9.99
C LEU A 66 -15.54 -8.23 9.01
N ASP A 67 -16.68 -8.78 9.41
CA ASP A 67 -17.51 -9.58 8.53
C ASP A 67 -18.14 -8.72 7.43
N LYS A 68 -18.58 -7.51 7.78
CA LYS A 68 -19.07 -6.53 6.79
C LYS A 68 -17.97 -6.05 5.85
N ARG A 69 -16.72 -5.97 6.34
CA ARG A 69 -15.58 -5.51 5.50
C ARG A 69 -15.16 -6.49 4.43
N VAL A 70 -15.42 -7.78 4.63
CA VAL A 70 -14.94 -8.87 3.77
C VAL A 70 -16.05 -9.63 3.07
N THR A 71 -17.31 -9.43 3.45
CA THR A 71 -18.44 -10.10 2.83
C THR A 71 -19.30 -9.06 2.12
N PRO A 72 -19.22 -8.94 0.79
CA PRO A 72 -20.16 -8.13 0.04
C PRO A 72 -21.60 -8.50 0.38
N ALA A 73 -22.40 -7.50 0.66
CA ALA A 73 -23.82 -7.65 0.99
C ALA A 73 -24.62 -6.68 0.13
N LEU A 74 -25.86 -7.07 -0.17
CA LEU A 74 -26.78 -6.26 -0.95
C LEU A 74 -28.20 -6.48 -0.41
N PRO A 75 -28.88 -5.45 0.12
CA PRO A 75 -30.21 -5.61 0.68
C PRO A 75 -31.22 -6.17 -0.33
N GLY A 76 -31.97 -7.19 0.08
CA GLY A 76 -33.08 -7.76 -0.70
C GLY A 76 -32.68 -8.69 -1.86
N THR A 77 -31.38 -8.95 -2.08
CA THR A 77 -30.94 -9.90 -3.10
C THR A 77 -29.52 -10.44 -2.85
N LYS A 78 -29.13 -11.53 -3.51
CA LYS A 78 -27.77 -12.05 -3.40
C LYS A 78 -26.84 -11.21 -4.29
N PRO A 79 -25.73 -10.65 -3.77
CA PRO A 79 -24.74 -9.99 -4.61
C PRO A 79 -24.08 -10.98 -5.56
N LYS A 80 -23.76 -10.53 -6.79
CA LYS A 80 -23.21 -11.36 -7.86
C LYS A 80 -21.89 -10.83 -8.38
N SER A 81 -21.73 -9.52 -8.47
CA SER A 81 -20.47 -8.90 -8.86
C SER A 81 -20.24 -7.58 -8.13
N LEU A 82 -19.01 -7.10 -8.25
CA LEU A 82 -18.54 -5.80 -7.79
C LEU A 82 -18.09 -4.99 -9.00
N ILE A 83 -18.37 -3.69 -9.00
CA ILE A 83 -17.82 -2.73 -9.94
C ILE A 83 -16.91 -1.80 -9.14
N ALA A 84 -15.65 -1.65 -9.55
CA ALA A 84 -14.72 -0.69 -8.97
C ALA A 84 -14.51 0.45 -9.97
N ILE A 85 -14.46 1.67 -9.46
CA ILE A 85 -14.12 2.86 -10.26
C ILE A 85 -12.85 3.49 -9.74
N ALA A 86 -12.13 4.18 -10.62
CA ALA A 86 -11.05 5.07 -10.29
C ALA A 86 -11.24 6.43 -10.96
N ILE A 87 -11.01 7.50 -10.21
CA ILE A 87 -10.99 8.87 -10.74
C ILE A 87 -9.65 9.51 -10.37
N THR A 88 -8.93 10.00 -11.37
CA THR A 88 -7.62 10.61 -11.19
C THR A 88 -7.72 11.98 -10.51
N TYR A 89 -6.68 12.37 -9.79
CA TYR A 89 -6.59 13.71 -9.20
C TYR A 89 -5.23 14.36 -9.45
N HIS A 90 -5.20 15.69 -9.30
CA HIS A 90 -4.02 16.49 -9.60
C HIS A 90 -2.89 16.16 -8.63
N SER A 91 -1.69 15.94 -9.17
CA SER A 91 -0.49 15.66 -8.38
C SER A 91 0.48 16.86 -8.32
N LYS A 92 0.22 17.88 -9.13
CA LYS A 92 0.98 19.12 -9.20
C LYS A 92 0.03 20.30 -9.06
N MET A 93 0.56 21.38 -8.51
CA MET A 93 -0.12 22.65 -8.37
C MET A 93 0.58 23.65 -9.29
N GLU A 94 -0.19 24.41 -10.05
CA GLU A 94 0.34 25.49 -10.85
C GLU A 94 0.69 26.68 -9.95
N ASN A 95 1.84 27.32 -10.20
CA ASN A 95 2.31 28.51 -9.48
C ASN A 95 2.18 28.41 -7.94
N PRO A 96 2.73 27.35 -7.31
CA PRO A 96 2.56 27.14 -5.88
C PRO A 96 3.17 28.31 -5.10
N PRO A 97 2.44 28.92 -4.14
CA PRO A 97 2.95 30.09 -3.44
C PRO A 97 4.17 29.71 -2.60
N LYS A 98 5.14 30.62 -2.54
CA LYS A 98 6.38 30.38 -1.80
C LYS A 98 6.13 30.46 -0.29
N SER A 99 6.83 29.59 0.44
CA SER A 99 6.89 29.64 1.90
C SER A 99 8.23 30.25 2.27
N GLU A 100 8.22 31.36 2.98
CA GLU A 100 9.40 32.16 3.30
C GLU A 100 9.28 32.78 4.70
N PRO A 101 10.39 33.22 5.32
CA PRO A 101 10.34 33.85 6.65
C PRO A 101 9.28 34.96 6.76
N GLY A 102 8.44 34.89 7.78
CA GLY A 102 7.30 35.81 8.00
C GLY A 102 6.05 35.53 7.15
N LYS A 103 6.14 34.59 6.20
CA LYS A 103 5.03 34.12 5.35
C LYS A 103 5.07 32.61 5.19
N TYR A 104 5.33 31.89 6.28
CA TYR A 104 5.37 30.43 6.24
C TYR A 104 3.99 29.86 5.92
N ARG A 105 4.00 28.82 5.09
CA ARG A 105 2.79 28.15 4.62
C ARG A 105 2.76 26.70 5.05
N GLY A 106 1.56 26.24 5.40
CA GLY A 106 1.27 24.83 5.55
C GLY A 106 0.97 24.19 4.21
N ILE A 107 0.79 22.86 4.19
CA ILE A 107 0.40 22.12 2.99
C ILE A 107 -0.69 21.09 3.32
N MET A 108 -1.74 21.06 2.49
CA MET A 108 -2.74 19.99 2.46
C MET A 108 -2.25 18.89 1.52
N ALA A 109 -2.45 17.63 1.89
CA ALA A 109 -2.23 16.49 0.99
C ALA A 109 -3.08 16.61 -0.28
N ARG A 110 -2.58 16.06 -1.39
CA ARG A 110 -3.25 16.13 -2.69
C ARG A 110 -4.66 15.56 -2.70
N SER A 111 -4.93 14.57 -1.84
CA SER A 111 -6.27 13.98 -1.66
C SER A 111 -7.31 14.95 -1.07
N ALA A 112 -6.89 16.17 -0.69
CA ALA A 112 -7.76 17.23 -0.17
C ALA A 112 -7.70 18.51 -1.02
N TRP A 113 -7.18 18.42 -2.25
CA TRP A 113 -7.22 19.53 -3.20
C TRP A 113 -8.53 19.54 -3.97
N GLY A 114 -9.06 20.75 -4.20
CA GLY A 114 -10.35 20.93 -4.87
C GLY A 114 -11.51 20.43 -4.01
N ARG A 115 -12.59 20.06 -4.68
CA ARG A 115 -13.83 19.57 -4.11
C ARG A 115 -13.63 18.21 -3.45
N ASP A 116 -14.37 17.96 -2.37
CA ASP A 116 -14.37 16.71 -1.64
C ASP A 116 -14.69 15.52 -2.55
N TYR A 117 -13.72 14.59 -2.68
CA TYR A 117 -13.82 13.43 -3.55
C TYR A 117 -15.01 12.54 -3.21
N HIS A 118 -15.47 12.52 -1.95
CA HIS A 118 -16.67 11.78 -1.57
C HIS A 118 -17.89 12.24 -2.38
N GLN A 119 -18.02 13.55 -2.64
CA GLN A 119 -19.13 14.11 -3.41
C GLN A 119 -18.96 13.81 -4.89
N VAL A 120 -17.76 14.05 -5.43
CA VAL A 120 -17.45 13.87 -6.85
C VAL A 120 -17.65 12.40 -7.27
N LEU A 121 -17.13 11.46 -6.49
CA LEU A 121 -17.28 10.03 -6.78
C LEU A 121 -18.72 9.56 -6.60
N ARG A 122 -19.45 10.05 -5.59
CA ARG A 122 -20.89 9.72 -5.43
C ARG A 122 -21.72 10.19 -6.62
N GLU A 123 -21.45 11.40 -7.13
CA GLU A 123 -22.12 11.92 -8.33
C GLU A 123 -21.80 11.09 -9.58
N ALA A 124 -20.54 10.71 -9.78
CA ALA A 124 -20.15 9.82 -10.87
C ALA A 124 -20.82 8.44 -10.76
N MET A 125 -20.87 7.88 -9.55
CA MET A 125 -21.53 6.59 -9.28
C MET A 125 -23.04 6.67 -9.46
N SER A 126 -23.70 7.77 -9.06
CA SER A 126 -25.13 7.99 -9.33
C SER A 126 -25.43 8.00 -10.82
N ARG A 127 -24.62 8.67 -11.64
CA ARG A 127 -24.75 8.63 -13.11
C ARG A 127 -24.56 7.21 -13.66
N LEU A 128 -23.58 6.46 -13.14
CA LEU A 128 -23.37 5.07 -13.52
C LEU A 128 -24.56 4.17 -13.13
N GLU A 129 -25.13 4.36 -11.94
CA GLU A 129 -26.31 3.62 -11.50
C GLU A 129 -27.52 3.88 -12.39
N GLU A 130 -27.78 5.14 -12.74
CA GLU A 130 -28.85 5.53 -13.67
C GLU A 130 -28.66 4.86 -15.02
N TYR A 131 -27.45 4.94 -15.58
CA TYR A 131 -27.11 4.32 -16.86
C TYR A 131 -27.33 2.79 -16.87
N ILE A 132 -26.99 2.11 -15.76
CA ILE A 132 -27.23 0.67 -15.58
C ILE A 132 -28.73 0.38 -15.46
N LYS A 133 -29.48 1.15 -14.67
CA LYS A 133 -30.92 0.94 -14.43
C LYS A 133 -31.76 1.12 -15.70
N GLU A 134 -31.34 1.98 -16.63
CA GLU A 134 -31.99 2.11 -17.94
C GLU A 134 -31.92 0.82 -18.77
N ARG A 135 -30.83 0.06 -18.63
CA ARG A 135 -30.57 -1.19 -19.38
C ARG A 135 -31.03 -2.43 -18.64
N VAL A 136 -30.98 -2.39 -17.32
CA VAL A 136 -31.35 -3.48 -16.42
C VAL A 136 -32.27 -2.93 -15.32
N PRO A 137 -33.58 -2.79 -15.60
CA PRO A 137 -34.53 -2.15 -14.65
C PRO A 137 -34.60 -2.82 -13.27
N ASP A 138 -34.35 -4.13 -13.20
CA ASP A 138 -34.36 -4.91 -11.95
C ASP A 138 -33.01 -4.92 -11.21
N ALA A 139 -32.02 -4.14 -11.69
CA ALA A 139 -30.72 -4.04 -11.05
C ALA A 139 -30.85 -3.51 -9.61
N LYS A 140 -30.19 -4.21 -8.69
CA LYS A 140 -29.93 -3.72 -7.33
C LYS A 140 -28.47 -3.32 -7.28
N LEU A 141 -28.23 -2.08 -6.86
CA LEU A 141 -26.94 -1.42 -6.86
C LEU A 141 -26.76 -0.73 -5.50
N GLU A 142 -25.61 -0.92 -4.87
CA GLU A 142 -25.23 -0.21 -3.65
C GLU A 142 -23.81 0.33 -3.80
N SER A 143 -23.70 1.65 -3.94
CA SER A 143 -22.43 2.36 -4.12
C SER A 143 -21.82 2.79 -2.79
N MET A 144 -20.49 2.69 -2.72
CA MET A 144 -19.67 3.03 -1.56
C MET A 144 -18.42 3.80 -2.02
N VAL A 145 -17.99 4.76 -1.20
CA VAL A 145 -16.77 5.56 -1.38
C VAL A 145 -16.24 5.90 0.00
N ASP A 146 -15.09 5.33 0.39
CA ASP A 146 -14.34 5.53 1.64
C ASP A 146 -15.08 5.17 2.95
N THR A 147 -16.29 5.70 3.12
CA THR A 147 -17.15 5.52 4.29
C THR A 147 -18.00 4.25 4.23
N GLY A 148 -17.78 3.40 3.22
CA GLY A 148 -18.45 2.11 3.08
C GLY A 148 -17.91 1.07 4.06
N ALA A 149 -18.55 -0.10 4.08
CA ALA A 149 -18.06 -1.21 4.89
C ALA A 149 -16.86 -1.93 4.25
N LEU A 150 -16.90 -2.11 2.93
CA LEU A 150 -15.88 -2.84 2.19
C LEU A 150 -14.51 -2.15 2.24
N VAL A 151 -13.48 -2.88 1.80
CA VAL A 151 -12.15 -2.31 1.64
C VAL A 151 -11.97 -1.92 0.18
N ASP A 152 -12.20 -0.65 -0.16
CA ASP A 152 -12.15 -0.10 -1.52
C ASP A 152 -10.91 -0.59 -2.27
N ARG A 153 -9.75 -0.55 -1.59
CA ARG A 153 -8.47 -1.01 -2.14
C ARG A 153 -8.49 -2.49 -2.53
N ALA A 154 -9.06 -3.36 -1.70
CA ALA A 154 -9.14 -4.79 -2.00
C ALA A 154 -10.11 -5.05 -3.17
N VAL A 155 -11.22 -4.29 -3.23
CA VAL A 155 -12.17 -4.35 -4.35
C VAL A 155 -11.48 -3.91 -5.65
N SER A 156 -10.81 -2.76 -5.66
CA SER A 156 -10.07 -2.26 -6.82
C SER A 156 -8.93 -3.20 -7.27
N GLN A 157 -8.23 -3.85 -6.33
CA GLN A 157 -7.23 -4.87 -6.67
C GLN A 157 -7.85 -6.06 -7.39
N ARG A 158 -8.94 -6.60 -6.83
CA ARG A 158 -9.65 -7.75 -7.41
C ARG A 158 -10.28 -7.42 -8.76
N ALA A 159 -10.72 -6.19 -8.95
CA ALA A 159 -11.34 -5.68 -10.16
C ALA A 159 -10.34 -5.25 -11.25
N GLY A 160 -9.02 -5.35 -11.01
CA GLY A 160 -8.01 -5.05 -12.01
C GLY A 160 -7.70 -3.57 -12.23
N ILE A 161 -8.14 -2.67 -11.33
CA ILE A 161 -7.80 -1.23 -11.40
C ILE A 161 -6.30 -1.00 -11.17
N GLY A 162 -5.70 -1.77 -10.26
CA GLY A 162 -4.31 -1.64 -9.88
C GLY A 162 -3.87 -2.74 -8.92
N PHE A 163 -2.60 -2.74 -8.53
CA PHE A 163 -2.06 -3.68 -7.56
C PHE A 163 -1.88 -3.01 -6.18
N SER A 164 -1.96 -3.80 -5.11
CA SER A 164 -1.67 -3.34 -3.74
C SER A 164 -0.17 -3.19 -3.53
N ALA A 165 0.31 -1.95 -3.40
CA ALA A 165 1.73 -1.64 -3.33
C ALA A 165 2.29 -1.66 -1.90
N LYS A 166 3.62 -1.64 -1.77
CA LYS A 166 4.29 -1.66 -0.45
C LYS A 166 3.97 -0.45 0.43
N ASN A 167 3.52 0.67 -0.14
CA ASN A 167 3.04 1.85 0.58
C ASN A 167 1.55 1.77 0.97
N CYS A 168 0.91 0.61 0.76
CA CYS A 168 -0.51 0.33 1.01
C CYS A 168 -1.50 1.02 0.06
N ALA A 169 -1.05 1.77 -0.96
CA ALA A 169 -1.92 2.35 -1.98
C ALA A 169 -2.22 1.35 -3.10
N ILE A 170 -3.31 1.56 -3.82
CA ILE A 170 -3.53 0.94 -5.13
C ILE A 170 -2.74 1.75 -6.17
N ILE A 171 -1.94 1.04 -6.97
CA ILE A 171 -1.19 1.64 -8.07
C ILE A 171 -1.75 1.10 -9.38
N SER A 172 -2.38 1.98 -10.14
CA SER A 172 -2.75 1.72 -11.53
C SER A 172 -1.50 1.82 -12.41
N PRO A 173 -1.24 0.84 -13.31
CA PRO A 173 -0.18 0.97 -14.32
C PRO A 173 -0.33 2.26 -15.14
N LYS A 174 -1.57 2.62 -15.50
CA LYS A 174 -1.91 3.85 -16.24
C LYS A 174 -1.69 5.09 -15.37
N PHE A 175 -2.39 5.18 -14.24
CA PHE A 175 -2.56 6.45 -13.53
C PHE A 175 -1.63 6.65 -12.33
N GLY A 176 -0.96 5.60 -11.88
CA GLY A 176 -0.17 5.62 -10.65
C GLY A 176 -1.08 5.44 -9.44
N SER A 177 -0.68 6.00 -8.30
CA SER A 177 -1.52 6.03 -7.10
C SER A 177 -2.35 7.31 -6.96
N TRP A 178 -2.26 8.24 -7.90
CA TRP A 178 -3.03 9.49 -7.90
C TRP A 178 -4.47 9.28 -8.40
N ILE A 179 -5.17 8.36 -7.74
CA ILE A 179 -6.56 7.96 -8.01
C ILE A 179 -7.36 7.89 -6.72
N PHE A 180 -8.58 8.42 -6.74
CA PHE A 180 -9.62 8.08 -5.78
C PHE A 180 -10.32 6.80 -6.21
N LEU A 181 -10.84 6.05 -5.24
CA LEU A 181 -11.48 4.76 -5.45
C LEU A 181 -12.94 4.83 -4.99
N GLY A 182 -13.81 4.10 -5.68
CA GLY A 182 -15.16 3.80 -5.22
C GLY A 182 -15.59 2.44 -5.74
N GLU A 183 -16.61 1.88 -5.13
CA GLU A 183 -17.12 0.57 -5.50
C GLU A 183 -18.64 0.49 -5.46
N MET A 184 -19.18 -0.45 -6.21
CA MET A 184 -20.61 -0.76 -6.25
C MET A 184 -20.81 -2.26 -6.13
N VAL A 185 -21.67 -2.69 -5.23
CA VAL A 185 -22.14 -4.08 -5.14
C VAL A 185 -23.39 -4.21 -5.99
N THR A 186 -23.48 -5.25 -6.83
CA THR A 186 -24.64 -5.48 -7.70
C THR A 186 -25.08 -6.94 -7.76
N ASN A 187 -26.36 -7.16 -8.03
CA ASN A 187 -26.93 -8.47 -8.35
C ASN A 187 -26.75 -8.87 -9.83
N ILE A 188 -26.18 -7.99 -10.67
CA ILE A 188 -25.84 -8.32 -12.05
C ILE A 188 -24.59 -9.22 -12.05
N PRO A 189 -24.60 -10.37 -12.75
CA PRO A 189 -23.47 -11.31 -12.75
C PRO A 189 -22.44 -10.92 -13.81
N PHE A 190 -21.84 -9.74 -13.68
CA PHE A 190 -20.78 -9.32 -14.59
C PHE A 190 -19.58 -10.27 -14.54
N PRO A 191 -19.02 -10.65 -15.71
CA PRO A 191 -17.80 -11.44 -15.75
C PRO A 191 -16.62 -10.64 -15.17
N PRO A 192 -15.82 -11.22 -14.25
CA PRO A 192 -14.75 -10.48 -13.59
C PRO A 192 -13.60 -10.13 -14.54
N ASP A 193 -12.95 -9.00 -14.29
CA ASP A 193 -11.68 -8.63 -14.90
C ASP A 193 -10.50 -9.35 -14.22
N THR A 194 -9.33 -9.25 -14.84
CA THR A 194 -8.11 -9.87 -14.32
C THR A 194 -7.35 -8.88 -13.44
N PRO A 195 -6.97 -9.26 -12.20
CA PRO A 195 -6.12 -8.45 -11.35
C PRO A 195 -4.80 -8.08 -12.03
N VAL A 196 -4.29 -6.88 -11.74
CA VAL A 196 -2.98 -6.42 -12.23
C VAL A 196 -1.87 -7.28 -11.61
N THR A 197 -0.97 -7.81 -12.46
CA THR A 197 0.14 -8.69 -12.05
C THR A 197 1.42 -7.94 -11.70
N GLU A 198 1.53 -6.67 -12.06
CA GLU A 198 2.65 -5.80 -11.68
C GLU A 198 2.80 -5.73 -10.16
N ASP A 199 4.04 -5.65 -9.66
CA ASP A 199 4.33 -5.41 -8.25
C ASP A 199 5.45 -4.37 -8.04
N CYS A 200 5.83 -4.16 -6.79
CA CYS A 200 6.90 -3.22 -6.43
C CYS A 200 8.33 -3.75 -6.67
N GLY A 201 8.50 -5.02 -6.99
CA GLY A 201 9.78 -5.72 -7.00
C GLY A 201 10.55 -5.51 -5.69
N GLU A 202 11.86 -5.26 -5.80
CA GLU A 202 12.75 -5.04 -4.65
C GLU A 202 12.70 -3.61 -4.09
N CYS A 203 11.90 -2.70 -4.65
CA CYS A 203 11.86 -1.30 -4.23
C CYS A 203 11.40 -1.14 -2.77
N THR A 204 12.05 -0.29 -1.99
CA THR A 204 11.69 0.06 -0.59
C THR A 204 11.54 1.56 -0.34
N LYS A 205 11.65 2.41 -1.37
CA LYS A 205 11.70 3.88 -1.24
C LYS A 205 10.63 4.50 -0.35
N CYS A 206 9.38 4.00 -0.44
CA CYS A 206 8.27 4.50 0.36
C CYS A 206 8.40 4.19 1.86
N ILE A 207 8.92 3.00 2.18
CA ILE A 207 9.18 2.54 3.55
C ILE A 207 10.31 3.38 4.12
N ASP A 208 11.42 3.51 3.37
CA ASP A 208 12.62 4.24 3.81
C ASP A 208 12.35 5.75 4.00
N ALA A 209 11.48 6.33 3.18
CA ALA A 209 11.11 7.74 3.26
C ALA A 209 10.00 8.05 4.26
N CYS A 210 9.34 7.04 4.86
CA CYS A 210 8.23 7.25 5.78
C CYS A 210 8.71 8.02 7.03
N PRO A 211 8.24 9.26 7.31
CA PRO A 211 8.89 10.13 8.32
C PRO A 211 8.92 9.54 9.73
N THR A 212 7.91 8.75 10.07
CA THR A 212 7.67 8.15 11.39
C THR A 212 7.91 6.63 11.41
N GLY A 213 8.33 6.04 10.29
CA GLY A 213 8.43 4.58 10.15
C GLY A 213 7.08 3.86 10.25
N ALA A 214 5.97 4.54 9.94
CA ALA A 214 4.62 3.96 10.01
C ALA A 214 4.41 2.79 9.03
N LEU A 215 5.13 2.77 7.91
CA LEU A 215 5.18 1.59 7.04
C LEU A 215 6.14 0.55 7.66
N VAL A 216 5.61 -0.28 8.55
CA VAL A 216 6.39 -1.28 9.31
C VAL A 216 6.83 -2.47 8.46
N GLY A 217 6.26 -2.62 7.26
CA GLY A 217 6.65 -3.61 6.27
C GLY A 217 5.96 -3.40 4.93
N PRO A 218 6.29 -4.22 3.91
CA PRO A 218 5.61 -4.21 2.61
C PRO A 218 4.10 -4.37 2.77
N GLY A 219 3.32 -3.35 2.42
CA GLY A 219 1.86 -3.38 2.51
C GLY A 219 1.32 -3.43 3.95
N GLN A 220 2.15 -3.08 4.94
CA GLN A 220 1.77 -3.04 6.36
C GLN A 220 1.98 -1.65 6.93
N LEU A 221 0.88 -1.02 7.32
CA LEU A 221 0.85 0.29 7.98
C LEU A 221 0.57 0.10 9.47
N ASN A 222 1.27 0.84 10.32
CA ASN A 222 0.81 1.16 11.67
C ASN A 222 0.16 2.56 11.61
N ALA A 223 -1.17 2.61 11.55
CA ALA A 223 -1.89 3.85 11.35
C ALA A 223 -1.69 4.84 12.51
N GLN A 224 -1.53 4.34 13.74
CA GLN A 224 -1.25 5.16 14.93
C GLN A 224 0.02 6.00 14.80
N ARG A 225 0.97 5.62 13.91
CA ARG A 225 2.19 6.39 13.62
C ARG A 225 2.11 7.14 12.29
N CYS A 226 1.11 6.91 11.46
CA CYS A 226 1.02 7.49 10.12
C CYS A 226 0.77 9.00 10.20
N VAL A 227 1.62 9.81 9.58
CA VAL A 227 1.43 11.29 9.56
C VAL A 227 0.06 11.68 9.01
N SER A 228 -0.46 10.94 8.02
CA SER A 228 -1.82 11.16 7.51
C SER A 228 -2.88 11.02 8.61
N PHE A 229 -2.79 9.98 9.44
CA PHE A 229 -3.69 9.79 10.58
C PHE A 229 -3.46 10.84 11.68
N LEU A 230 -2.20 11.06 12.05
CA LEU A 230 -1.82 11.98 13.14
C LEU A 230 -2.36 13.39 12.89
N THR A 231 -2.31 13.89 11.65
CA THR A 231 -2.86 15.21 11.30
C THR A 231 -4.37 15.34 11.48
N GLN A 232 -5.12 14.22 11.57
CA GLN A 232 -6.58 14.19 11.68
C GLN A 232 -7.10 13.91 13.11
N THR A 233 -6.20 13.51 14.02
CA THR A 233 -6.53 13.31 15.43
C THR A 233 -6.93 14.62 16.10
N LYS A 234 -7.79 14.54 17.13
CA LYS A 234 -8.28 15.72 17.87
C LYS A 234 -7.52 16.02 19.17
N GLY A 235 -6.77 15.04 19.67
CA GLY A 235 -6.04 15.14 20.94
C GLY A 235 -4.64 15.72 20.79
N PHE A 236 -3.88 15.64 21.89
CA PHE A 236 -2.45 15.91 21.90
C PHE A 236 -1.67 14.95 21.01
N LEU A 237 -0.55 15.43 20.50
CA LEU A 237 0.46 14.62 19.84
C LEU A 237 1.72 14.61 20.69
N ASP A 238 2.45 13.51 20.66
CA ASP A 238 3.78 13.45 21.27
C ASP A 238 4.79 14.33 20.50
N GLU A 239 5.93 14.61 21.12
CA GLU A 239 6.95 15.46 20.52
C GLU A 239 7.56 14.88 19.23
N GLU A 240 7.71 13.55 19.14
CA GLU A 240 8.25 12.90 17.93
C GLU A 240 7.32 13.16 16.74
N ALA A 241 6.01 12.91 16.92
CA ALA A 241 4.97 13.17 15.95
C ALA A 241 4.93 14.64 15.53
N MET A 242 4.95 15.57 16.49
CA MET A 242 4.95 17.01 16.19
C MET A 242 6.18 17.43 15.36
N ARG A 243 7.38 16.91 15.67
CA ARG A 243 8.59 17.17 14.86
C ARG A 243 8.48 16.57 13.45
N LYS A 244 7.90 15.37 13.30
CA LYS A 244 7.85 14.63 12.03
C LYS A 244 6.72 15.05 11.09
N ILE A 245 5.69 15.72 11.58
CA ILE A 245 4.60 16.29 10.75
C ILE A 245 5.14 17.34 9.76
N GLY A 246 6.17 18.10 10.15
CA GLY A 246 6.71 19.20 9.34
C GLY A 246 5.71 20.36 9.27
N ASN A 247 5.36 20.80 8.05
CA ASN A 247 4.33 21.83 7.80
C ASN A 247 3.02 21.26 7.25
N ARG A 248 2.78 19.94 7.38
CA ARG A 248 1.56 19.29 6.88
C ARG A 248 0.38 19.62 7.78
N LEU A 249 -0.66 20.22 7.20
CA LEU A 249 -1.88 20.59 7.91
C LEU A 249 -2.93 19.47 7.88
N TYR A 250 -2.96 18.69 6.81
CA TYR A 250 -3.86 17.56 6.62
C TYR A 250 -3.23 16.53 5.68
N GLY A 251 -3.24 15.26 6.08
CA GLY A 251 -2.73 14.15 5.27
C GLY A 251 -1.21 14.10 5.13
N CYS A 252 -0.72 13.13 4.34
CA CYS A 252 0.69 12.99 4.00
C CYS A 252 0.88 12.26 2.67
N ASP A 253 1.64 12.87 1.75
CA ASP A 253 1.88 12.29 0.41
C ASP A 253 3.26 11.64 0.26
N THR A 254 4.11 11.65 1.29
CA THR A 254 5.53 11.27 1.15
C THR A 254 5.73 9.88 0.55
N CYS A 255 4.97 8.88 0.98
CA CYS A 255 5.08 7.52 0.45
C CYS A 255 4.61 7.36 -1.01
N GLN A 256 3.84 8.33 -1.53
CA GLN A 256 3.41 8.39 -2.92
C GLN A 256 4.38 9.23 -3.77
N ILE A 257 4.85 10.37 -3.27
CA ILE A 257 5.79 11.27 -3.96
C ILE A 257 7.09 10.53 -4.32
N VAL A 258 7.64 9.74 -3.41
CA VAL A 258 8.90 9.02 -3.64
C VAL A 258 8.72 7.76 -4.51
N CYS A 259 7.48 7.38 -4.83
CA CYS A 259 7.18 6.16 -5.56
C CYS A 259 7.61 6.29 -7.04
N PRO A 260 8.48 5.41 -7.56
CA PRO A 260 8.88 5.45 -8.97
C PRO A 260 7.71 5.29 -9.94
N LYS A 261 6.65 4.59 -9.53
CA LYS A 261 5.45 4.34 -10.36
C LYS A 261 4.57 5.58 -10.55
N ASN A 262 4.85 6.67 -9.83
CA ASN A 262 4.22 7.99 -10.00
C ASN A 262 5.08 8.97 -10.80
N ARG A 263 6.28 8.57 -11.23
CA ARG A 263 7.15 9.45 -12.01
C ARG A 263 6.45 9.85 -13.31
N GLY A 264 6.37 11.16 -13.57
CA GLY A 264 5.74 11.71 -14.78
C GLY A 264 4.21 11.70 -14.77
N LYS A 265 3.55 11.18 -13.73
CA LYS A 265 2.09 11.08 -13.68
C LYS A 265 1.49 12.31 -13.02
N ASN A 266 0.73 13.08 -13.79
CA ASN A 266 -0.08 14.21 -13.34
C ASN A 266 -1.28 14.38 -14.26
N TRP A 267 -2.49 14.21 -13.72
CA TRP A 267 -3.74 14.23 -14.48
C TRP A 267 -4.53 15.47 -14.08
N THR A 268 -4.93 16.27 -15.07
CA THR A 268 -5.46 17.62 -14.82
C THR A 268 -6.83 17.86 -15.46
N HIS A 269 -7.43 16.85 -16.09
CA HIS A 269 -8.72 17.00 -16.78
C HIS A 269 -9.91 17.04 -15.82
N GLN A 270 -9.75 16.56 -14.58
CA GLN A 270 -10.77 16.65 -13.54
C GLN A 270 -10.73 18.04 -12.88
N GLU A 271 -11.57 18.96 -13.36
CA GLU A 271 -11.62 20.34 -12.83
C GLU A 271 -12.05 20.40 -11.36
N ASP A 272 -12.91 19.48 -10.91
CA ASP A 272 -13.33 19.40 -9.49
C ASP A 272 -12.14 19.24 -8.53
N PHE A 273 -11.03 18.63 -8.97
CA PHE A 273 -9.84 18.40 -8.15
C PHE A 273 -8.72 19.41 -8.40
N LYS A 274 -9.00 20.48 -9.14
CA LYS A 274 -8.03 21.54 -9.37
C LYS A 274 -7.69 22.24 -8.05
N PRO A 275 -6.40 22.31 -7.66
CA PRO A 275 -6.03 22.96 -6.41
C PRO A 275 -6.17 24.48 -6.51
N ASP A 276 -6.88 25.07 -5.55
CA ASP A 276 -6.70 26.48 -5.19
C ASP A 276 -5.39 26.60 -4.38
N PRO A 277 -4.34 27.30 -4.88
CA PRO A 277 -3.06 27.36 -4.20
C PRO A 277 -3.11 27.98 -2.80
N GLU A 278 -4.04 28.90 -2.53
CA GLU A 278 -4.17 29.53 -1.22
C GLU A 278 -4.91 28.64 -0.22
N LYS A 279 -5.81 27.76 -0.67
CA LYS A 279 -6.41 26.71 0.18
C LYS A 279 -5.48 25.52 0.37
N ALA A 280 -4.84 25.06 -0.69
CA ALA A 280 -3.98 23.89 -0.67
C ALA A 280 -2.65 24.15 0.06
N LYS A 281 -2.13 25.39 -0.02
CA LYS A 281 -0.88 25.80 0.64
C LYS A 281 -1.06 27.12 1.44
N PRO A 282 -1.91 27.15 2.48
CA PRO A 282 -2.32 28.37 3.17
C PRO A 282 -1.23 28.95 4.06
N LEU A 283 -1.27 30.27 4.28
CA LEU A 283 -0.47 30.93 5.31
C LEU A 283 -0.83 30.39 6.70
N LEU A 284 0.18 30.13 7.53
CA LEU A 284 0.00 29.49 8.84
C LEU A 284 -0.65 30.42 9.87
N LEU A 285 -0.23 31.68 9.94
CA LEU A 285 -0.73 32.62 10.95
C LEU A 285 -2.24 32.89 10.82
N PRO A 286 -2.80 33.20 9.62
CA PRO A 286 -4.24 33.42 9.47
C PRO A 286 -5.11 32.24 9.89
N ILE A 287 -4.61 30.99 9.76
CA ILE A 287 -5.35 29.80 10.20
C ILE A 287 -5.68 29.84 11.70
N LEU A 288 -4.80 30.42 12.52
CA LEU A 288 -4.98 30.48 13.97
C LEU A 288 -6.16 31.38 14.38
N ASP A 289 -6.53 32.34 13.53
CA ASP A 289 -7.62 33.29 13.76
C ASP A 289 -8.97 32.83 13.19
N MET A 290 -8.96 31.90 12.23
CA MET A 290 -10.18 31.46 11.54
C MET A 290 -11.26 30.99 12.51
N THR A 291 -12.41 31.66 12.48
CA THR A 291 -13.65 31.21 13.13
C THR A 291 -14.19 29.93 12.47
N ASN A 292 -15.19 29.29 13.09
CA ASN A 292 -15.87 28.14 12.47
C ASN A 292 -16.52 28.51 11.12
N ARG A 293 -17.04 29.75 11.01
CA ARG A 293 -17.68 30.24 9.78
C ARG A 293 -16.65 30.42 8.67
N GLU A 294 -15.58 31.17 8.94
CA GLU A 294 -14.51 31.41 7.96
C GLU A 294 -13.83 30.10 7.54
N PHE A 295 -13.63 29.17 8.47
CA PHE A 295 -13.09 27.85 8.12
C PHE A 295 -14.03 27.07 7.19
N LYS A 296 -15.34 27.11 7.44
CA LYS A 296 -16.33 26.45 6.57
C LYS A 296 -16.39 27.09 5.19
N GLU A 297 -16.30 28.42 5.11
CA GLU A 297 -16.26 29.17 3.84
C GLU A 297 -14.97 28.86 3.06
N ALA A 298 -13.83 28.72 3.73
CA ALA A 298 -12.55 28.48 3.09
C ALA A 298 -12.32 27.01 2.71
N PHE A 299 -12.67 26.06 3.58
CA PHE A 299 -12.30 24.63 3.43
C PHE A 299 -13.49 23.68 3.39
N GLY A 300 -14.71 24.14 3.64
CA GLY A 300 -15.89 23.27 3.83
C GLY A 300 -16.31 22.48 2.59
N ASP A 301 -15.81 22.86 1.42
CA ASP A 301 -15.95 22.15 0.14
C ASP A 301 -14.89 21.07 -0.08
N THR A 302 -13.87 20.98 0.78
CA THR A 302 -12.74 20.05 0.66
C THR A 302 -12.88 18.86 1.62
N SER A 303 -12.23 17.74 1.31
CA SER A 303 -12.18 16.57 2.21
C SER A 303 -11.47 16.86 3.54
N ALA A 304 -10.60 17.87 3.62
CA ALA A 304 -9.89 18.23 4.84
C ALA A 304 -10.79 18.80 5.95
N ALA A 305 -12.01 19.25 5.62
CA ALA A 305 -12.91 19.88 6.57
C ALA A 305 -13.68 18.90 7.47
N TRP A 306 -13.63 17.58 7.23
CA TRP A 306 -14.48 16.59 7.92
C TRP A 306 -14.29 16.55 9.46
N ARG A 307 -13.11 16.93 9.96
CA ARG A 307 -12.81 17.06 11.41
C ARG A 307 -12.94 18.47 11.96
N GLY A 308 -13.33 19.42 11.11
CA GLY A 308 -13.37 20.85 11.42
C GLY A 308 -11.99 21.47 11.62
N ARG A 309 -11.96 22.74 12.03
CA ARG A 309 -10.72 23.54 12.13
C ARG A 309 -9.71 23.07 13.18
N LYS A 310 -10.15 22.32 14.21
CA LYS A 310 -9.32 22.08 15.41
C LYS A 310 -7.99 21.36 15.09
N PRO A 311 -7.97 20.22 14.36
CA PRO A 311 -6.71 19.55 14.04
C PRO A 311 -5.82 20.41 13.12
N ILE A 312 -6.40 21.11 12.15
CA ILE A 312 -5.66 21.97 11.22
C ILE A 312 -4.99 23.14 11.96
N GLN A 313 -5.68 23.78 12.91
CA GLN A 313 -5.09 24.83 13.75
C GLN A 313 -3.96 24.28 14.63
N ARG A 314 -4.14 23.12 15.25
CA ARG A 314 -3.06 22.45 16.01
C ARG A 314 -1.84 22.19 15.11
N ASN A 315 -2.07 21.67 13.91
CA ASN A 315 -1.01 21.38 12.95
C ASN A 315 -0.32 22.66 12.44
N ALA A 316 -1.06 23.77 12.35
CA ALA A 316 -0.47 25.07 12.02
C ALA A 316 0.45 25.59 13.12
N VAL A 317 0.07 25.44 14.40
CA VAL A 317 0.95 25.74 15.55
C VAL A 317 2.21 24.87 15.52
N ILE A 318 2.06 23.56 15.24
CA ILE A 318 3.19 22.64 15.10
C ILE A 318 4.13 23.11 13.98
N ALA A 319 3.59 23.47 12.82
CA ALA A 319 4.35 23.94 11.67
C ALA A 319 5.15 25.21 12.00
N LEU A 320 4.54 26.19 12.69
CA LEU A 320 5.23 27.42 13.13
C LEU A 320 6.39 27.10 14.08
N GLY A 321 6.19 26.19 15.04
CA GLY A 321 7.25 25.70 15.93
C GLY A 321 8.36 24.95 15.19
N ASN A 322 8.04 24.21 14.13
CA ASN A 322 9.01 23.53 13.27
C ASN A 322 9.82 24.50 12.41
N PHE A 323 9.21 25.58 11.91
CA PHE A 323 9.91 26.65 11.20
C PHE A 323 10.74 27.56 12.12
N LYS A 324 10.54 27.47 13.45
CA LYS A 324 11.10 28.40 14.44
C LYS A 324 10.77 29.86 14.09
N ASP A 325 9.53 30.10 13.68
CA ASP A 325 9.09 31.41 13.22
C ASP A 325 8.95 32.41 14.37
N ILE A 326 9.92 33.30 14.52
CA ILE A 326 9.93 34.36 15.53
C ILE A 326 8.73 35.29 15.37
N SER A 327 8.27 35.53 14.14
CA SER A 327 7.12 36.41 13.91
C SER A 327 5.81 35.84 14.44
N ALA A 328 5.76 34.54 14.75
CA ALA A 328 4.60 33.87 15.33
C ALA A 328 4.54 33.96 16.87
N VAL A 329 5.61 34.38 17.55
CA VAL A 329 5.67 34.40 19.03
C VAL A 329 4.51 35.18 19.66
N PRO A 330 4.12 36.39 19.18
CA PRO A 330 3.00 37.12 19.75
C PRO A 330 1.69 36.35 19.62
N LYS A 331 1.43 35.75 18.45
CA LYS A 331 0.19 35.00 18.19
C LYS A 331 0.13 33.69 18.96
N LEU A 332 1.24 32.96 19.04
CA LEU A 332 1.34 31.73 19.81
C LEU A 332 1.20 31.99 21.32
N SER A 333 1.74 33.11 21.81
CA SER A 333 1.55 33.54 23.20
C SER A 333 0.08 33.88 23.49
N GLU A 334 -0.62 34.50 22.54
CA GLU A 334 -2.06 34.70 22.67
C GLU A 334 -2.82 33.36 22.76
N VAL A 335 -2.53 32.42 21.86
CA VAL A 335 -3.13 31.08 21.87
C VAL A 335 -2.88 30.38 23.20
N LEU A 336 -1.63 30.40 23.69
CA LEU A 336 -1.26 29.82 24.98
C LEU A 336 -2.03 30.42 26.16
N LEU A 337 -2.28 31.73 26.15
CA LEU A 337 -2.88 32.42 27.30
C LEU A 337 -4.41 32.47 27.26
N LYS A 338 -5.03 32.39 26.08
CA LYS A 338 -6.47 32.69 25.91
C LYS A 338 -7.28 31.57 25.29
N ASP A 339 -6.68 30.64 24.55
CA ASP A 339 -7.48 29.64 23.84
C ASP A 339 -8.15 28.66 24.83
N PRO A 340 -9.46 28.38 24.69
CA PRO A 340 -10.16 27.51 25.63
C PRO A 340 -9.71 26.04 25.54
N ARG A 341 -9.05 25.62 24.45
CA ARG A 341 -8.71 24.22 24.19
C ARG A 341 -7.33 23.86 24.77
N PRO A 342 -7.24 22.93 25.73
CA PRO A 342 -5.96 22.50 26.29
C PRO A 342 -4.97 21.99 25.24
N GLU A 343 -5.46 21.25 24.24
CA GLU A 343 -4.62 20.67 23.18
C GLU A 343 -3.88 21.76 22.40
N LEU A 344 -4.55 22.88 22.13
CA LEU A 344 -3.95 23.97 21.38
C LEU A 344 -3.01 24.80 22.27
N ARG A 345 -3.37 25.05 23.54
CA ARG A 345 -2.50 25.73 24.50
C ARG A 345 -1.20 24.98 24.73
N GLY A 346 -1.26 23.68 25.01
CA GLY A 346 -0.07 22.85 25.19
C GLY A 346 0.79 22.75 23.93
N THR A 347 0.16 22.63 22.76
CA THR A 347 0.89 22.68 21.48
C THR A 347 1.57 24.04 21.25
N ALA A 348 0.93 25.15 21.65
CA ALA A 348 1.53 26.48 21.59
C ALA A 348 2.71 26.63 22.56
N ALA A 349 2.61 26.07 23.77
CA ALA A 349 3.73 26.00 24.71
C ALA A 349 4.94 25.27 24.09
N TRP A 350 4.69 24.12 23.46
CA TRP A 350 5.74 23.38 22.76
C TRP A 350 6.37 24.19 21.61
N ALA A 351 5.55 24.86 20.80
CA ALA A 351 6.03 25.67 19.68
C ALA A 351 6.88 26.86 20.17
N LEU A 352 6.43 27.58 21.20
CA LEU A 352 7.17 28.67 21.85
C LEU A 352 8.50 28.18 22.42
N GLY A 353 8.54 27.03 23.10
CA GLY A 353 9.78 26.42 23.58
C GLY A 353 10.76 26.03 22.48
N ARG A 354 10.29 25.80 21.24
CA ARG A 354 11.16 25.53 20.08
C ARG A 354 11.66 26.79 19.38
N ILE A 355 10.82 27.83 19.32
CA ILE A 355 11.17 29.12 18.73
C ILE A 355 12.17 29.85 19.64
N GLY A 356 11.88 29.88 20.94
CA GLY A 356 12.69 30.57 21.95
C GLY A 356 12.60 32.09 21.88
N GLY A 357 13.52 32.76 22.58
CA GLY A 357 13.51 34.20 22.77
C GLY A 357 12.89 34.64 24.09
N GLU A 358 13.21 35.87 24.51
CA GLU A 358 12.80 36.43 25.80
C GLU A 358 11.27 36.55 25.92
N GLU A 359 10.59 36.98 24.86
CA GLU A 359 9.13 37.07 24.84
C GLU A 359 8.46 35.69 25.01
N ALA A 360 9.00 34.65 24.35
CA ALA A 360 8.49 33.29 24.49
C ALA A 360 8.69 32.78 25.93
N LEU A 361 9.87 32.99 26.52
CA LEU A 361 10.17 32.61 27.90
C LEU A 361 9.22 33.28 28.90
N ASN A 362 9.07 34.61 28.81
CA ASN A 362 8.20 35.38 29.70
C ASN A 362 6.74 34.91 29.64
N ASN A 363 6.23 34.60 28.44
CA ASN A 363 4.85 34.12 28.28
C ASN A 363 4.65 32.68 28.76
N LEU A 364 5.65 31.80 28.59
CA LEU A 364 5.63 30.44 29.16
C LEU A 364 5.61 30.48 30.69
N GLU A 365 6.46 31.29 31.32
CA GLU A 365 6.50 31.47 32.79
C GLU A 365 5.19 32.06 33.33
N LYS A 366 4.63 33.04 32.60
CA LYS A 366 3.33 33.62 32.94
C LYS A 366 2.22 32.57 32.90
N SER A 367 2.15 31.76 31.84
CA SER A 367 1.14 30.71 31.69
C SER A 367 1.27 29.63 32.77
N MET A 368 2.50 29.22 33.12
CA MET A 368 2.76 28.21 34.17
C MET A 368 2.14 28.55 35.53
N LYS A 369 2.02 29.84 35.86
CA LYS A 369 1.44 30.32 37.13
C LYS A 369 -0.08 30.16 37.20
N SER A 370 -0.77 30.14 36.07
CA SER A 370 -2.25 30.13 36.01
C SER A 370 -2.86 28.93 35.29
N GLU A 371 -2.07 28.13 34.58
CA GLU A 371 -2.59 26.96 33.85
C GLU A 371 -3.07 25.87 34.82
N GLY A 372 -4.32 25.43 34.63
CA GLY A 372 -4.98 24.42 35.44
C GLY A 372 -4.97 23.01 34.83
N ASP A 373 -4.75 22.89 33.53
CA ASP A 373 -4.69 21.59 32.85
C ASP A 373 -3.33 20.91 33.07
N SER A 374 -3.33 19.69 33.63
CA SER A 374 -2.11 18.97 33.98
C SER A 374 -1.21 18.68 32.77
N GLN A 375 -1.81 18.34 31.62
CA GLN A 375 -1.03 18.01 30.43
C GLN A 375 -0.41 19.26 29.81
N VAL A 376 -1.11 20.39 29.84
CA VAL A 376 -0.53 21.68 29.40
C VAL A 376 0.61 22.11 30.34
N ARG A 377 0.47 21.92 31.66
CA ARG A 377 1.54 22.19 32.63
C ARG A 377 2.80 21.35 32.35
N ASP A 378 2.64 20.07 32.03
CA ASP A 378 3.77 19.21 31.67
C ASP A 378 4.48 19.71 30.42
N MET A 379 3.73 20.09 29.38
CA MET A 379 4.30 20.67 28.15
C MET A 379 4.99 22.02 28.40
N LEU A 380 4.42 22.87 29.24
CA LEU A 380 5.02 24.13 29.68
C LEU A 380 6.35 23.87 30.40
N GLN A 381 6.39 22.89 31.31
CA GLN A 381 7.62 22.56 32.05
C GLN A 381 8.70 22.05 31.08
N GLN A 382 8.33 21.21 30.12
CA GLN A 382 9.25 20.73 29.08
C GLN A 382 9.77 21.89 28.21
N ALA A 383 8.91 22.84 27.84
CA ALA A 383 9.30 24.02 27.07
C ALA A 383 10.27 24.93 27.85
N LEU A 384 9.98 25.24 29.12
CA LEU A 384 10.85 26.02 30.00
C LEU A 384 12.20 25.34 30.21
N ASN A 385 12.20 24.02 30.46
CA ASN A 385 13.42 23.25 30.63
C ASN A 385 14.32 23.29 29.37
N LYS A 386 13.74 23.38 28.17
CA LYS A 386 14.51 23.52 26.91
C LYS A 386 15.14 24.90 26.77
N LEU A 387 14.43 25.95 27.17
CA LEU A 387 14.94 27.33 27.10
C LEU A 387 15.99 27.64 28.17
N ASN A 388 15.92 26.97 29.34
CA ASN A 388 16.85 27.18 30.45
C ASN A 388 18.14 26.36 30.35
N LYS A 389 18.27 25.45 29.38
CA LYS A 389 19.52 24.72 29.13
C LYS A 389 20.46 25.57 28.24
N PRO A 390 21.78 25.62 28.52
CA PRO A 390 22.75 26.16 27.58
C PRO A 390 22.63 25.44 26.24
N THR A 391 22.57 26.19 25.15
CA THR A 391 22.29 25.69 23.80
C THR A 391 23.37 24.72 23.32
N GLU A 392 23.13 23.41 23.42
CA GLU A 392 23.72 22.45 22.48
C GLU A 392 23.04 22.66 21.12
N LYS A 393 23.83 22.91 20.07
CA LYS A 393 23.32 23.03 18.70
C LYS A 393 22.63 21.72 18.29
N GLU A 394 21.30 21.66 18.40
CA GLU A 394 20.50 20.65 17.72
C GLU A 394 20.77 20.77 16.21
N ALA A 395 21.23 19.68 15.58
CA ALA A 395 21.35 19.61 14.14
C ALA A 395 19.99 19.92 13.50
N PRO A 396 19.93 20.71 12.41
CA PRO A 396 18.68 21.00 11.74
C PRO A 396 18.00 19.68 11.37
N ALA A 397 16.79 19.46 11.89
CA ALA A 397 15.92 18.41 11.39
C ALA A 397 15.76 18.68 9.89
N GLY A 398 16.33 17.80 9.06
CA GLY A 398 16.49 18.03 7.63
C GLY A 398 15.20 18.59 7.04
N ALA A 399 15.29 19.84 6.58
CA ALA A 399 14.37 20.34 5.58
C ALA A 399 14.42 19.30 4.46
N ALA A 400 13.35 18.52 4.29
CA ALA A 400 13.18 17.74 3.09
C ALA A 400 13.19 18.78 1.97
N ALA A 401 14.32 18.87 1.29
CA ALA A 401 14.51 19.77 0.18
C ALA A 401 13.40 19.50 -0.83
N ASP A 402 12.65 20.54 -1.16
CA ASP A 402 11.86 20.61 -2.37
C ASP A 402 12.81 20.34 -3.54
N ALA A 403 12.86 19.08 -3.99
CA ALA A 403 13.35 18.74 -5.32
C ALA A 403 12.25 19.08 -6.33
N SER A 404 11.91 20.37 -6.43
CA SER A 404 11.11 20.94 -7.51
C SER A 404 11.50 22.40 -7.76
N SER A 405 12.79 22.64 -8.00
CA SER A 405 13.25 23.87 -8.65
C SER A 405 14.50 23.58 -9.47
N ALA A 406 14.29 23.02 -10.66
CA ALA A 406 15.24 23.18 -11.76
C ALA A 406 14.41 23.69 -12.94
N GLY A 407 14.53 25.00 -13.19
CA GLY A 407 13.91 25.66 -14.31
C GLY A 407 14.55 25.20 -15.61
N THR A 408 13.71 25.00 -16.61
CA THR A 408 14.07 24.91 -18.02
C THR A 408 14.78 26.21 -18.44
N PRO A 409 16.01 26.19 -18.98
CA PRO A 409 16.52 27.34 -19.70
C PRO A 409 15.99 27.31 -21.13
N ALA A 410 15.58 28.49 -21.59
CA ALA A 410 15.11 28.77 -22.94
C ALA A 410 16.12 28.33 -24.00
N ALA A 411 15.60 27.80 -25.11
CA ALA A 411 16.36 27.51 -26.32
C ALA A 411 16.89 28.81 -26.95
N GLY A 412 18.21 28.97 -26.92
CA GLY A 412 18.96 29.92 -27.74
C GLY A 412 19.96 29.14 -28.60
N SER A 413 19.81 29.27 -29.91
CA SER A 413 20.66 28.67 -30.95
C SER A 413 22.13 29.09 -30.82
N SER A 414 23.06 28.12 -30.89
CA SER A 414 24.27 28.22 -31.72
C SER A 414 25.00 26.87 -31.81
N ASN A 415 25.39 26.50 -33.03
CA ASN A 415 26.13 25.30 -33.40
C ASN A 415 27.58 25.31 -32.88
N GLY A 416 28.09 24.15 -32.49
CA GLY A 416 29.50 23.91 -32.25
C GLY A 416 29.79 22.44 -31.91
N ASP A 417 30.17 21.67 -32.93
CA ASP A 417 30.67 20.29 -32.82
C ASP A 417 31.87 20.16 -31.86
N LYS A 418 31.86 19.11 -31.00
CA LYS A 418 33.02 18.28 -30.62
C LYS A 418 32.62 17.13 -29.64
N PRO A 419 33.41 16.04 -29.54
CA PRO A 419 32.91 14.67 -29.61
C PRO A 419 32.63 14.03 -28.24
N GLU A 420 31.72 13.05 -28.26
CA GLU A 420 31.28 12.22 -27.15
C GLU A 420 32.42 11.39 -26.55
N GLN A 421 32.61 11.51 -25.23
CA GLN A 421 33.34 10.52 -24.43
C GLN A 421 32.32 9.57 -23.80
N GLU A 422 32.44 8.29 -24.13
CA GLU A 422 31.60 7.20 -23.64
C GLU A 422 31.61 7.12 -22.11
N SER A 423 30.42 7.13 -21.50
CA SER A 423 30.21 6.76 -20.10
C SER A 423 29.98 5.24 -20.00
N PRO A 424 30.47 4.58 -18.93
CA PRO A 424 30.42 3.13 -18.82
C PRO A 424 28.99 2.63 -18.69
N VAL A 425 28.63 1.69 -19.56
CA VAL A 425 27.36 0.98 -19.62
C VAL A 425 27.12 0.25 -18.29
N ILE A 426 26.17 0.72 -17.49
CA ILE A 426 25.58 -0.06 -16.41
C ILE A 426 24.66 -1.09 -17.07
N GLN A 427 25.06 -2.36 -17.07
CA GLN A 427 24.26 -3.47 -17.59
C GLN A 427 22.87 -3.48 -16.93
N GLY A 428 21.86 -3.47 -17.79
CA GLY A 428 20.45 -3.33 -17.42
C GLY A 428 19.95 -4.46 -16.53
N VAL A 429 19.01 -4.11 -15.66
CA VAL A 429 18.10 -5.09 -15.07
C VAL A 429 17.22 -5.57 -16.22
N GLU A 430 17.38 -6.83 -16.62
CA GLU A 430 16.56 -7.44 -17.66
C GLU A 430 15.07 -7.36 -17.29
N PRO A 431 14.18 -7.02 -18.25
CA PRO A 431 12.75 -7.09 -18.04
C PRO A 431 12.32 -8.52 -17.72
N MET A 432 11.24 -8.67 -16.94
CA MET A 432 10.65 -9.96 -16.61
C MET A 432 10.36 -10.72 -17.92
N ALA A 433 10.99 -11.88 -18.11
CA ALA A 433 10.79 -12.70 -19.29
C ALA A 433 9.30 -13.08 -19.40
N ILE A 434 8.61 -12.49 -20.37
CA ILE A 434 7.33 -13.02 -20.87
C ILE A 434 7.69 -14.38 -21.48
N PRO A 435 6.99 -15.48 -21.15
CA PRO A 435 7.28 -16.77 -21.77
C PRO A 435 7.19 -16.63 -23.29
N GLU A 436 8.26 -16.96 -24.02
CA GLU A 436 8.31 -17.00 -25.49
C GLU A 436 7.46 -18.15 -26.09
N GLY A 437 6.62 -18.80 -25.28
CA GLY A 437 5.77 -19.93 -25.65
C GLY A 437 4.28 -19.59 -25.59
N GLY A 438 3.50 -20.16 -26.50
CA GLY A 438 2.03 -20.11 -26.44
C GLY A 438 1.45 -20.78 -25.19
N PRO A 439 0.11 -20.80 -25.04
CA PRO A 439 -0.55 -21.44 -23.90
C PRO A 439 -0.11 -22.90 -23.71
N GLU A 440 0.41 -23.23 -22.53
CA GLU A 440 0.83 -24.56 -22.13
C GLU A 440 -0.23 -25.21 -21.23
N MET A 441 -0.50 -26.50 -21.44
CA MET A 441 -1.37 -27.31 -20.58
C MET A 441 -0.67 -27.64 -19.26
N LEU A 442 -1.37 -27.51 -18.14
CA LEU A 442 -0.90 -28.00 -16.84
C LEU A 442 -1.48 -29.37 -16.52
N TYR A 443 -0.61 -30.30 -16.16
CA TYR A 443 -0.99 -31.60 -15.65
C TYR A 443 -1.03 -31.55 -14.14
N TYR A 444 -2.08 -32.06 -13.50
CA TYR A 444 -2.15 -32.12 -12.05
C TYR A 444 -2.53 -33.50 -11.54
N ASP A 445 -2.17 -33.78 -10.29
CA ASP A 445 -2.72 -34.86 -9.49
C ASP A 445 -2.68 -34.49 -8.00
N GLU A 446 -3.37 -35.27 -7.15
CA GLU A 446 -3.53 -34.97 -5.73
C GLU A 446 -2.91 -36.07 -4.85
N LEU A 447 -2.29 -35.65 -3.75
CA LEU A 447 -1.69 -36.54 -2.75
C LEU A 447 -2.25 -36.23 -1.36
N GLN A 448 -2.80 -37.24 -0.68
CA GLN A 448 -3.03 -37.16 0.75
C GLN A 448 -1.70 -37.36 1.51
N SER A 449 -1.39 -36.44 2.42
CA SER A 449 -0.14 -36.44 3.18
C SER A 449 -0.37 -36.15 4.66
N PRO A 450 0.64 -36.40 5.54
CA PRO A 450 0.56 -36.03 6.96
C PRO A 450 0.37 -34.54 7.24
N ILE A 451 0.55 -33.66 6.24
CA ILE A 451 0.35 -32.21 6.33
C ILE A 451 -0.91 -31.74 5.60
N GLY A 452 -1.82 -32.67 5.25
CA GLY A 452 -3.04 -32.41 4.51
C GLY A 452 -2.94 -32.78 3.02
N PRO A 453 -4.01 -32.53 2.24
CA PRO A 453 -3.99 -32.74 0.79
C PRO A 453 -3.00 -31.81 0.12
N LEU A 454 -2.29 -32.33 -0.89
CA LEU A 454 -1.40 -31.57 -1.77
C LEU A 454 -1.89 -31.69 -3.20
N THR A 455 -1.90 -30.58 -3.92
CA THR A 455 -2.07 -30.58 -5.38
C THR A 455 -0.70 -30.40 -6.02
N VAL A 456 -0.33 -31.31 -6.91
CA VAL A 456 0.98 -31.36 -7.56
C VAL A 456 0.78 -31.12 -9.05
N CYS A 457 1.44 -30.11 -9.62
CA CYS A 457 1.29 -29.75 -11.03
C CYS A 457 2.61 -29.77 -11.80
N ALA A 458 2.54 -30.17 -13.07
CA ALA A 458 3.66 -30.22 -14.00
C ALA A 458 3.29 -29.60 -15.35
N THR A 459 4.28 -29.03 -16.04
CA THR A 459 4.21 -28.75 -17.48
C THR A 459 4.78 -29.95 -18.26
N GLU A 460 4.86 -29.83 -19.58
CA GLU A 460 5.63 -30.79 -20.40
C GLU A 460 7.13 -30.84 -20.04
N LYS A 461 7.67 -29.80 -19.41
CA LYS A 461 9.10 -29.70 -19.07
C LYS A 461 9.44 -30.27 -17.69
N GLY A 462 8.47 -30.47 -16.83
CA GLY A 462 8.69 -30.98 -15.48
C GLY A 462 7.73 -30.42 -14.44
N LEU A 463 7.97 -30.79 -13.18
CA LEU A 463 7.18 -30.35 -12.04
C LEU A 463 7.34 -28.84 -11.82
N CYS A 464 6.22 -28.12 -11.76
CA CYS A 464 6.23 -26.66 -11.79
C CYS A 464 5.52 -26.01 -10.60
N LEU A 465 4.63 -26.71 -9.89
CA LEU A 465 3.87 -26.16 -8.77
C LEU A 465 3.45 -27.25 -7.76
N ILE A 466 3.54 -26.96 -6.46
CA ILE A 466 2.91 -27.74 -5.38
C ILE A 466 2.11 -26.79 -4.48
N GLU A 467 0.83 -27.08 -4.28
CA GLU A 467 -0.08 -26.30 -3.44
C GLU A 467 -0.58 -27.12 -2.24
N PHE A 468 -0.66 -26.48 -1.07
CA PHE A 468 -1.22 -27.07 0.16
C PHE A 468 -2.75 -26.99 0.14
N GLY A 469 -3.40 -28.00 -0.42
CA GLY A 469 -4.85 -28.11 -0.55
C GLY A 469 -5.24 -29.04 -1.69
N SER A 470 -6.52 -29.40 -1.77
CA SER A 470 -7.08 -30.10 -2.92
C SER A 470 -7.24 -29.16 -4.13
N PHE A 471 -7.28 -29.72 -5.34
CA PHE A 471 -7.35 -28.99 -6.59
C PHE A 471 -8.54 -28.02 -6.59
N TYR A 472 -9.71 -28.49 -6.16
CA TYR A 472 -10.92 -27.67 -6.08
C TYR A 472 -10.74 -26.40 -5.23
N VAL A 473 -9.97 -26.46 -4.15
CA VAL A 473 -9.69 -25.32 -3.27
C VAL A 473 -8.60 -24.42 -3.85
N LYS A 474 -7.72 -24.97 -4.68
CA LYS A 474 -6.52 -24.31 -5.21
C LYS A 474 -6.61 -23.91 -6.67
N GLU A 475 -7.70 -24.23 -7.34
CA GLU A 475 -7.92 -23.99 -8.76
C GLU A 475 -7.65 -22.53 -9.14
N ALA A 476 -8.16 -21.56 -8.38
CA ALA A 476 -7.93 -20.14 -8.63
C ALA A 476 -6.43 -19.75 -8.55
N VAL A 477 -5.68 -20.34 -7.61
CA VAL A 477 -4.25 -20.09 -7.42
C VAL A 477 -3.44 -20.74 -8.57
N ILE A 478 -3.79 -21.97 -8.94
CA ILE A 478 -3.17 -22.70 -10.05
C ILE A 478 -3.44 -21.99 -11.38
N GLN A 479 -4.66 -21.51 -11.60
CA GLN A 479 -5.00 -20.68 -12.76
C GLN A 479 -4.20 -19.38 -12.78
N GLN A 480 -4.03 -18.72 -11.64
CA GLN A 480 -3.21 -17.52 -11.56
C GLN A 480 -1.74 -17.81 -11.93
N TRP A 481 -1.17 -18.91 -11.41
CA TRP A 481 0.18 -19.35 -11.78
C TRP A 481 0.28 -19.66 -13.28
N SER A 482 -0.70 -20.39 -13.84
CA SER A 482 -0.77 -20.75 -15.26
C SER A 482 -0.84 -19.51 -16.16
N ARG A 483 -1.63 -18.50 -15.81
CA ARG A 483 -1.68 -17.23 -16.54
C ARG A 483 -0.34 -16.49 -16.50
N THR A 484 0.31 -16.50 -15.34
CA THR A 484 1.58 -15.77 -15.14
C THR A 484 2.71 -16.42 -15.93
N TRP A 485 2.77 -17.74 -15.92
CA TRP A 485 3.97 -18.46 -16.34
C TRP A 485 3.77 -19.40 -17.53
N ALA A 486 2.55 -19.88 -17.79
CA ALA A 486 2.23 -20.93 -18.76
C ALA A 486 1.17 -20.50 -19.81
N GLY A 487 0.87 -19.20 -19.93
CA GLY A 487 -0.05 -18.67 -20.94
C GLY A 487 -1.51 -19.13 -20.83
N ASN A 488 -1.91 -19.77 -19.72
CA ASN A 488 -3.28 -20.21 -19.44
C ASN A 488 -3.85 -21.25 -20.43
N GLY A 489 -3.08 -22.29 -20.77
CA GLY A 489 -3.52 -23.36 -21.68
C GLY A 489 -4.49 -24.39 -21.11
N GLY A 490 -4.98 -24.19 -19.88
CA GLY A 490 -5.87 -25.11 -19.17
C GLY A 490 -5.13 -26.08 -18.28
N TYR A 491 -5.89 -27.00 -17.67
CA TYR A 491 -5.34 -28.07 -16.84
C TYR A 491 -6.07 -29.39 -17.06
N GLN A 492 -5.34 -30.49 -16.92
CA GLN A 492 -5.82 -31.85 -17.06
C GLN A 492 -5.26 -32.72 -15.94
N ARG A 493 -6.09 -33.60 -15.37
CA ARG A 493 -5.59 -34.58 -14.40
C ARG A 493 -4.81 -35.69 -15.11
N ASP A 494 -3.60 -35.99 -14.66
CA ASP A 494 -2.71 -37.00 -15.24
C ASP A 494 -1.86 -37.67 -14.16
N GLU A 495 -2.38 -38.78 -13.61
CA GLU A 495 -1.72 -39.52 -12.52
C GLU A 495 -0.39 -40.16 -12.97
N ALA A 496 -0.31 -40.63 -14.22
CA ALA A 496 0.87 -41.32 -14.75
C ALA A 496 2.06 -40.37 -14.86
N ARG A 497 1.83 -39.14 -15.33
CA ARG A 497 2.87 -38.12 -15.45
C ARG A 497 3.38 -37.65 -14.09
N LEU A 498 2.49 -37.54 -13.10
CA LEU A 498 2.84 -37.04 -11.76
C LEU A 498 3.30 -38.16 -10.80
N ALA A 499 3.14 -39.43 -11.18
CA ALA A 499 3.52 -40.59 -10.37
C ALA A 499 4.97 -40.56 -9.85
N PRO A 500 6.00 -40.14 -10.61
CA PRO A 500 7.37 -40.05 -10.09
C PRO A 500 7.49 -39.06 -8.92
N ALA A 501 6.92 -37.87 -9.05
CA ALA A 501 6.94 -36.84 -8.00
C ALA A 501 6.11 -37.26 -6.79
N ILE A 502 4.92 -37.81 -6.99
CA ILE A 502 4.05 -38.29 -5.92
C ILE A 502 4.66 -39.45 -5.15
N THR A 503 5.32 -40.39 -5.84
CA THR A 503 6.01 -41.52 -5.20
C THR A 503 7.14 -41.03 -4.28
N GLN A 504 7.94 -40.08 -4.77
CA GLN A 504 9.02 -39.50 -3.98
C GLN A 504 8.50 -38.68 -2.79
N LEU A 505 7.41 -37.92 -2.96
CA LEU A 505 6.76 -37.21 -1.85
C LEU A 505 6.27 -38.19 -0.78
N LYS A 506 5.67 -39.33 -1.17
CA LYS A 506 5.27 -40.39 -0.23
C LYS A 506 6.47 -40.96 0.54
N GLN A 507 7.56 -41.29 -0.17
CA GLN A 507 8.79 -41.79 0.45
C GLN A 507 9.42 -40.75 1.39
N TYR A 508 9.38 -39.46 1.03
CA TYR A 508 9.84 -38.37 1.88
C TYR A 508 9.02 -38.28 3.16
N PHE A 509 7.68 -38.34 3.08
CA PHE A 509 6.81 -38.33 4.26
C PHE A 509 6.96 -39.59 5.13
N ALA A 510 7.39 -40.71 4.55
CA ALA A 510 7.74 -41.94 5.27
C ALA A 510 9.15 -41.90 5.90
N GLY A 511 9.95 -40.85 5.63
CA GLY A 511 11.34 -40.75 6.10
C GLY A 511 12.34 -41.61 5.32
N GLU A 512 11.92 -42.21 4.20
CA GLU A 512 12.72 -43.10 3.35
C GLU A 512 13.54 -42.34 2.30
N LEU A 513 13.08 -41.15 1.89
CA LEU A 513 13.75 -40.30 0.90
C LEU A 513 14.37 -39.06 1.54
N LYS A 514 15.65 -38.83 1.27
CA LYS A 514 16.40 -37.66 1.76
C LYS A 514 16.75 -36.63 0.68
N ALA A 515 16.67 -37.02 -0.59
CA ALA A 515 16.92 -36.14 -1.72
C ALA A 515 15.93 -36.46 -2.84
N PHE A 516 15.32 -35.42 -3.41
CA PHE A 516 14.42 -35.56 -4.55
C PHE A 516 15.21 -35.59 -5.85
N ASP A 517 14.82 -36.51 -6.75
CA ASP A 517 15.30 -36.60 -8.12
C ASP A 517 14.09 -36.46 -9.06
N VAL A 518 13.60 -35.23 -9.18
CA VAL A 518 12.44 -34.88 -10.02
C VAL A 518 12.85 -33.74 -10.93
N GLN A 519 12.54 -33.86 -12.22
CA GLN A 519 12.75 -32.77 -13.17
C GLN A 519 11.84 -31.59 -12.82
N LEU A 520 12.43 -30.41 -12.60
CA LEU A 520 11.72 -29.20 -12.22
C LEU A 520 11.65 -28.21 -13.39
N ASP A 521 10.50 -27.58 -13.55
CA ASP A 521 10.28 -26.42 -14.43
C ASP A 521 10.03 -25.17 -13.57
N MET A 522 11.11 -24.67 -12.97
CA MET A 522 11.05 -23.51 -12.07
C MET A 522 10.92 -22.22 -12.87
N ARG A 523 9.82 -21.47 -12.64
CA ARG A 523 9.55 -20.19 -13.30
C ARG A 523 9.47 -19.07 -12.26
N GLY A 524 10.29 -18.03 -12.43
CA GLY A 524 10.44 -16.93 -11.48
C GLY A 524 11.40 -15.87 -11.98
N THR A 525 11.60 -14.80 -11.20
CA THR A 525 12.63 -13.80 -11.50
C THR A 525 14.03 -14.39 -11.38
N SER A 526 15.03 -13.77 -12.03
CA SER A 526 16.43 -14.21 -11.92
C SER A 526 16.91 -14.31 -10.47
N PHE A 527 16.49 -13.39 -9.61
CA PHE A 527 16.79 -13.46 -8.18
C PHE A 527 16.09 -14.62 -7.47
N GLN A 528 14.81 -14.87 -7.79
CA GLN A 528 14.08 -16.01 -7.21
C GLN A 528 14.72 -17.34 -7.61
N LEU A 529 15.07 -17.51 -8.88
CA LEU A 529 15.75 -18.72 -9.38
C LEU A 529 17.09 -18.93 -8.66
N GLN A 530 17.88 -17.88 -8.46
CA GLN A 530 19.12 -17.95 -7.68
C GLN A 530 18.88 -18.39 -6.22
N VAL A 531 17.86 -17.83 -5.56
CA VAL A 531 17.50 -18.22 -4.20
C VAL A 531 17.06 -19.67 -4.15
N TRP A 532 16.15 -20.09 -5.02
CA TRP A 532 15.63 -21.46 -5.03
C TRP A 532 16.70 -22.50 -5.34
N GLU A 533 17.67 -22.17 -6.20
CA GLU A 533 18.83 -23.03 -6.41
C GLU A 533 19.70 -23.13 -5.15
N ALA A 534 19.93 -22.01 -4.45
CA ALA A 534 20.62 -22.04 -3.17
C ALA A 534 19.87 -22.87 -2.11
N LEU A 535 18.54 -22.85 -2.09
CA LEU A 535 17.75 -23.67 -1.16
C LEU A 535 17.96 -25.17 -1.38
N LYS A 536 18.10 -25.63 -2.63
CA LYS A 536 18.38 -27.04 -2.95
C LYS A 536 19.71 -27.53 -2.35
N SER A 537 20.64 -26.62 -2.09
CA SER A 537 21.93 -26.97 -1.47
C SER A 537 21.84 -27.21 0.04
N ILE A 538 20.73 -26.87 0.70
CA ILE A 538 20.54 -27.07 2.14
C ILE A 538 20.28 -28.56 2.41
N PRO A 539 21.19 -29.29 3.10
CA PRO A 539 21.04 -30.74 3.30
C PRO A 539 19.80 -31.12 4.13
N TYR A 540 19.25 -32.30 3.85
CA TYR A 540 18.22 -32.92 4.67
C TYR A 540 18.70 -33.06 6.12
N GLY A 541 17.83 -32.73 7.08
CA GLY A 541 18.17 -32.83 8.50
C GLY A 541 18.93 -31.61 9.05
N THR A 542 19.13 -30.57 8.24
CA THR A 542 19.82 -29.35 8.64
C THR A 542 18.96 -28.11 8.39
N VAL A 543 19.25 -27.03 9.11
CA VAL A 543 18.62 -25.73 8.94
C VAL A 543 19.66 -24.64 8.76
N CYS A 544 19.29 -23.57 8.07
CA CYS A 544 20.10 -22.35 7.97
C CYS A 544 19.23 -21.10 8.18
N SER A 545 19.86 -19.95 8.34
CA SER A 545 19.16 -18.68 8.46
C SER A 545 18.92 -18.01 7.11
N TYR A 546 17.96 -17.10 7.03
CA TYR A 546 17.77 -16.25 5.85
C TYR A 546 19.04 -15.46 5.48
N LYS A 547 19.88 -15.16 6.48
CA LYS A 547 21.15 -14.47 6.27
C LYS A 547 22.15 -15.39 5.57
N ASP A 548 22.20 -16.67 5.96
CA ASP A 548 23.11 -17.65 5.36
C ASP A 548 22.80 -17.86 3.87
N VAL A 549 21.51 -17.94 3.52
CA VAL A 549 21.07 -18.00 2.11
C VAL A 549 21.40 -16.71 1.35
N ALA A 550 21.25 -15.54 2.00
CA ALA A 550 21.62 -14.27 1.38
C ALA A 550 23.14 -14.17 1.12
N GLU A 551 23.95 -14.73 2.02
CA GLU A 551 25.40 -14.82 1.87
C GLU A 551 25.79 -15.82 0.77
N SER A 552 25.14 -16.98 0.70
CA SER A 552 25.47 -18.01 -0.29
C SER A 552 25.21 -17.58 -1.73
N ILE A 553 24.27 -16.66 -1.96
CA ILE A 553 24.01 -16.06 -3.29
C ILE A 553 24.81 -14.77 -3.53
N GLY A 554 25.77 -14.42 -2.67
CA GLY A 554 26.61 -13.23 -2.80
C GLY A 554 25.89 -11.91 -2.52
N ARG A 555 24.74 -11.93 -1.83
CA ARG A 555 23.91 -10.74 -1.54
C ARG A 555 23.60 -10.61 -0.04
N PRO A 556 24.58 -10.40 0.85
CA PRO A 556 24.40 -10.43 2.31
C PRO A 556 23.38 -9.40 2.85
N LYS A 557 23.11 -8.31 2.12
CA LYS A 557 22.10 -7.29 2.49
C LYS A 557 20.67 -7.67 2.09
N ALA A 558 20.47 -8.75 1.33
CA ALA A 558 19.19 -9.14 0.74
C ALA A 558 18.36 -10.11 1.61
N VAL A 559 18.63 -10.19 2.92
CA VAL A 559 17.97 -11.14 3.85
C VAL A 559 16.44 -11.09 3.76
N ARG A 560 15.85 -9.90 3.69
CA ARG A 560 14.38 -9.74 3.56
C ARG A 560 13.86 -10.19 2.19
N ALA A 561 14.62 -9.93 1.13
CA ALA A 561 14.27 -10.34 -0.24
C ALA A 561 14.31 -11.87 -0.38
N VAL A 562 15.31 -12.52 0.22
CA VAL A 562 15.37 -13.99 0.35
C VAL A 562 14.11 -14.52 1.04
N GLY A 563 13.68 -13.88 2.13
CA GLY A 563 12.41 -14.23 2.79
C GLY A 563 11.20 -14.16 1.85
N GLY A 564 11.14 -13.13 1.00
CA GLY A 564 10.11 -13.01 -0.04
C GLY A 564 10.19 -14.10 -1.11
N ALA A 565 11.39 -14.45 -1.57
CA ALA A 565 11.62 -15.51 -2.55
C ALA A 565 11.27 -16.91 -1.98
N ASN A 566 11.59 -17.18 -0.72
CA ASN A 566 11.18 -18.41 -0.02
C ASN A 566 9.65 -18.54 0.06
N ASN A 567 8.95 -17.43 0.32
CA ASN A 567 7.48 -17.41 0.39
C ASN A 567 6.81 -17.60 -0.98
N LYS A 568 7.51 -17.26 -2.07
CA LYS A 568 7.04 -17.43 -3.45
C LYS A 568 7.57 -18.70 -4.12
N ASN A 569 8.19 -19.62 -3.37
CA ASN A 569 8.70 -20.88 -3.91
C ASN A 569 7.54 -21.72 -4.48
N PRO A 570 7.53 -22.01 -5.79
CA PRO A 570 6.41 -22.72 -6.41
C PRO A 570 6.41 -24.21 -6.11
N VAL A 571 7.54 -24.81 -5.74
CA VAL A 571 7.64 -26.26 -5.48
C VAL A 571 8.15 -26.51 -4.05
N PRO A 572 7.41 -26.09 -3.00
CA PRO A 572 7.82 -26.30 -1.62
C PRO A 572 7.97 -27.80 -1.31
N ILE A 573 8.67 -28.13 -0.21
CA ILE A 573 9.10 -29.48 0.19
C ILE A 573 10.26 -30.00 -0.67
N ILE A 574 10.10 -30.00 -2.00
CA ILE A 574 11.14 -30.44 -2.95
C ILE A 574 12.25 -29.39 -3.06
N VAL A 575 11.88 -28.13 -3.25
CA VAL A 575 12.77 -27.00 -3.00
C VAL A 575 12.58 -26.62 -1.52
N PRO A 576 13.55 -26.91 -0.63
CA PRO A 576 13.28 -27.08 0.80
C PRO A 576 13.30 -25.75 1.57
N CYS A 577 12.39 -24.83 1.23
CA CYS A 577 12.29 -23.53 1.91
C CYS A 577 11.88 -23.63 3.40
N HIS A 578 11.36 -24.77 3.86
CA HIS A 578 11.09 -25.06 5.26
C HIS A 578 12.36 -25.20 6.12
N ARG A 579 13.52 -25.48 5.51
CA ARG A 579 14.81 -25.57 6.21
C ARG A 579 15.42 -24.21 6.57
N VAL A 580 14.85 -23.11 6.09
CA VAL A 580 15.32 -21.75 6.40
C VAL A 580 14.57 -21.20 7.61
N VAL A 581 15.26 -20.84 8.69
CA VAL A 581 14.68 -20.36 9.95
C VAL A 581 15.19 -18.97 10.35
N GLY A 582 14.62 -18.37 11.39
CA GLY A 582 15.16 -17.16 12.00
C GLY A 582 16.56 -17.40 12.57
N ALA A 583 17.38 -16.35 12.69
CA ALA A 583 18.73 -16.45 13.24
C ALA A 583 18.76 -16.93 14.72
N ASP A 584 17.64 -16.75 15.42
CA ASP A 584 17.34 -17.22 16.78
C ASP A 584 16.75 -18.64 16.83
N GLY A 585 16.56 -19.28 15.67
CA GLY A 585 15.87 -20.56 15.54
C GLY A 585 14.35 -20.45 15.42
N ALA A 586 13.79 -19.24 15.33
CA ALA A 586 12.34 -19.07 15.19
C ALA A 586 11.81 -19.64 13.87
N LEU A 587 10.68 -20.36 13.94
CA LEU A 587 9.99 -20.91 12.78
C LEU A 587 9.13 -19.84 12.09
N ILE A 588 9.78 -18.89 11.41
CA ILE A 588 9.13 -17.80 10.66
C ILE A 588 9.17 -18.06 9.15
N GLY A 589 8.30 -17.40 8.39
CA GLY A 589 8.39 -17.27 6.92
C GLY A 589 8.32 -18.58 6.12
N TYR A 590 7.15 -19.21 6.09
CA TYR A 590 6.86 -20.37 5.24
C TYR A 590 5.43 -20.30 4.71
N ALA A 591 5.26 -20.50 3.39
CA ALA A 591 3.98 -20.31 2.72
C ALA A 591 2.88 -21.27 3.24
N GLY A 592 3.24 -22.50 3.61
CA GLY A 592 2.32 -23.46 4.22
C GLY A 592 2.03 -23.20 5.71
N GLY A 593 2.56 -22.14 6.30
CA GLY A 593 2.37 -21.80 7.71
C GLY A 593 3.32 -22.52 8.69
N PRO A 594 3.39 -22.05 9.94
CA PRO A 594 4.36 -22.52 10.93
C PRO A 594 4.15 -23.99 11.35
N GLU A 595 2.91 -24.49 11.35
CA GLU A 595 2.62 -25.87 11.74
C GLU A 595 3.12 -26.89 10.69
N ILE A 596 2.84 -26.65 9.40
CA ILE A 596 3.39 -27.50 8.32
C ILE A 596 4.91 -27.49 8.36
N LYS A 597 5.52 -26.31 8.56
CA LYS A 597 6.98 -26.18 8.68
C LYS A 597 7.53 -27.02 9.83
N ARG A 598 6.88 -27.00 11.00
CA ARG A 598 7.25 -27.80 12.17
C ARG A 598 7.16 -29.29 11.86
N THR A 599 6.08 -29.74 11.22
CA THR A 599 5.91 -31.16 10.84
C THR A 599 7.01 -31.61 9.89
N LEU A 600 7.33 -30.81 8.86
CA LEU A 600 8.39 -31.14 7.90
C LEU A 600 9.77 -31.21 8.59
N LEU A 601 10.12 -30.24 9.43
CA LEU A 601 11.38 -30.29 10.19
C LEU A 601 11.43 -31.45 11.18
N THR A 602 10.29 -31.88 11.72
CA THR A 602 10.20 -33.05 12.59
C THR A 602 10.47 -34.35 11.82
N ILE A 603 9.89 -34.50 10.62
CA ILE A 603 10.16 -35.62 9.72
C ILE A 603 11.66 -35.71 9.42
N GLU A 604 12.30 -34.56 9.19
CA GLU A 604 13.74 -34.50 8.89
C GLU A 604 14.66 -34.66 10.11
N GLY A 605 14.11 -34.63 11.34
CA GLY A 605 14.92 -34.59 12.57
C GLY A 605 15.71 -33.28 12.73
N ALA A 606 15.25 -32.18 12.11
CA ALA A 606 15.96 -30.90 11.97
C ALA A 606 15.40 -29.78 12.87
N MET A 607 14.65 -30.12 13.92
CA MET A 607 14.03 -29.12 14.80
C MET A 607 15.10 -28.26 15.50
N PRO A 608 15.09 -26.92 15.33
CA PRO A 608 16.09 -26.06 15.95
C PRO A 608 15.90 -26.03 17.48
N GLY A 609 16.99 -26.19 18.23
CA GLY A 609 16.98 -25.96 19.68
C GLY A 609 16.75 -24.47 19.97
N ARG A 610 15.79 -24.14 20.85
CA ARG A 610 15.57 -22.75 21.30
C ARG A 610 16.83 -22.24 21.99
N LYS A 611 17.47 -21.20 21.44
CA LYS A 611 18.47 -20.42 22.18
C LYS A 611 17.74 -19.39 23.05
N GLY A 612 17.78 -19.58 24.37
CA GLY A 612 17.24 -18.64 25.36
C GLY A 612 15.83 -19.03 25.84
N SER A 613 15.77 -19.85 26.88
CA SER A 613 14.68 -19.91 27.85
C SER A 613 15.07 -19.11 29.09
#